data_AF-A0A832AUB7-F1
#
_entry.id   AF-A0A832AUB7-F1
#
_cell.length_a   1.000
_cell.length_b   1.000
_cell.length_c   1.000
_cell.angle_alpha   90.00
_cell.angle_beta   90.00
_cell.angle_gamma   90.00
#
_symmetry.space_group_name_H-M   'P 1'
#
loop_
_entity.id
_entity.type
_entity.pdbx_description
1 polymer ?
#
loop_
_entity_poly.entity_id
_entity_poly.type
_entity_poly.pdbx_seq_one_letter_code
_entity_poly.pdbx_strand_id
1 'polypeptide(L)'
;MFFITSCSSWVKPPGVSEEQFSRDLSYCNQRALSLYPIDQEPIENSSTTHSTTTCYKYGHSIECTTTHSSSGPRYTDVNKQDRENAKKDCMFQKGYRLE
;
A
#
# COMPACT_ATOMS: atom_id res chain seq x y z
N MET A 1 21.55 7.43 12.57
CA MET A 1 20.45 6.45 12.46
C MET A 1 20.17 6.29 10.97
N PHE A 2 20.74 5.25 10.35
CA PHE A 2 20.58 5.04 8.90
C PHE A 2 19.25 4.32 8.67
N PHE A 3 18.31 4.98 7.99
CA PHE A 3 17.12 4.34 7.46
C PHE A 3 17.54 3.54 6.23
N ILE A 4 17.83 2.24 6.40
CA ILE A 4 17.89 1.32 5.28
C ILE A 4 16.44 1.02 4.92
N THR A 5 15.86 1.82 4.03
CA THR A 5 14.68 1.41 3.27
C THR A 5 15.17 0.32 2.31
N SER A 6 15.19 -0.93 2.76
CA SER A 6 15.46 -2.09 1.89
C SER A 6 14.27 -2.24 0.96
N CYS A 7 14.29 -1.54 -0.17
CA CYS A 7 13.42 -1.87 -1.29
C CYS A 7 13.99 -3.14 -1.89
N SER A 8 13.48 -4.30 -1.46
CA SER A 8 14.01 -5.58 -1.95
C SER A 8 13.88 -5.64 -3.46
N SER A 9 15.02 -5.77 -4.15
CA SER A 9 15.09 -5.87 -5.60
C SER A 9 15.19 -7.34 -6.02
N TRP A 10 14.64 -7.65 -7.19
CA TRP A 10 14.75 -8.99 -7.76
C TRP A 10 16.10 -9.19 -8.44
N VAL A 11 16.83 -10.21 -8.01
CA VAL A 11 18.02 -10.71 -8.71
C VAL A 11 17.57 -11.65 -9.82
N LYS A 12 17.94 -11.29 -11.06
CA LYS A 12 17.64 -12.08 -12.26
C LYS A 12 18.62 -13.24 -12.42
N PRO A 13 18.16 -14.45 -12.79
CA PRO A 13 19.04 -15.53 -13.21
C PRO A 13 19.94 -15.11 -14.38
N PRO A 14 21.13 -15.73 -14.53
CA PRO A 14 21.99 -15.49 -15.68
C PRO A 14 21.25 -15.75 -17.01
N GLY A 15 21.41 -14.87 -17.99
CA GLY A 15 20.82 -15.02 -19.33
C GLY A 15 19.36 -14.59 -19.46
N VAL A 16 18.72 -14.11 -18.39
CA VAL A 16 17.35 -13.56 -18.44
C VAL A 16 17.38 -12.09 -18.91
N SER A 17 16.69 -11.80 -20.01
CA SER A 17 16.51 -10.42 -20.49
C SER A 17 15.51 -9.64 -19.64
N GLU A 18 15.50 -8.31 -19.78
CA GLU A 18 14.54 -7.45 -19.08
C GLU A 18 13.09 -7.73 -19.52
N GLU A 19 12.88 -8.02 -20.81
CA GLU A 19 11.57 -8.37 -21.35
C GLU A 19 11.07 -9.70 -20.78
N GLN A 20 11.97 -10.67 -20.60
CA GLN A 20 11.64 -11.94 -19.99
C GLN A 20 11.27 -11.76 -18.51
N PHE A 21 12.03 -10.95 -17.78
CA PHE A 21 11.74 -10.60 -16.39
C PHE A 21 10.37 -9.92 -16.24
N SER A 22 10.09 -8.90 -17.06
CA SER A 22 8.81 -8.18 -17.04
C SER A 22 7.62 -9.10 -17.32
N ARG A 23 7.77 -10.01 -18.30
CA ARG A 23 6.75 -11.01 -18.62
C ARG A 23 6.51 -11.98 -17.47
N ASP A 24 7.58 -12.50 -16.86
CA ASP A 24 7.49 -13.42 -15.73
C ASP A 24 6.85 -12.74 -14.51
N LEU A 25 7.24 -11.50 -14.22
CA LEU A 25 6.66 -10.70 -13.14
C LEU A 25 5.17 -10.47 -13.36
N SER A 26 4.78 -10.09 -14.59
CA SER A 26 3.37 -9.91 -14.96
C SER A 26 2.57 -11.21 -14.83
N TYR A 27 3.11 -12.32 -15.33
CA TYR A 27 2.51 -13.65 -15.20
C TYR A 27 2.32 -14.05 -13.74
N CYS A 28 3.37 -13.92 -12.91
CA CYS A 28 3.30 -14.25 -11.50
C CYS A 28 2.32 -13.36 -10.73
N ASN A 29 2.22 -12.08 -11.11
CA ASN A 29 1.22 -11.17 -10.54
C ASN A 29 -0.21 -11.57 -10.90
N GLN A 30 -0.47 -11.92 -12.17
CA GLN A 30 -1.78 -12.39 -12.62
C GLN A 30 -2.17 -13.72 -11.94
N ARG A 31 -1.22 -14.65 -11.81
CA ARG A 31 -1.45 -15.91 -11.10
C ARG A 31 -1.77 -15.68 -9.62
N ALA A 32 -1.04 -14.79 -8.96
CA ALA A 32 -1.29 -14.44 -7.57
C ALA A 32 -2.68 -13.79 -7.39
N LEU A 33 -3.08 -12.89 -8.30
CA LEU A 33 -4.42 -12.30 -8.31
C LEU A 33 -5.54 -13.33 -8.52
N SER A 34 -5.29 -14.37 -9.31
CA SER A 34 -6.25 -15.47 -9.53
C SER A 34 -6.43 -16.35 -8.28
N LEU A 35 -5.36 -16.57 -7.52
CA LEU A 35 -5.40 -17.35 -6.27
C LEU A 35 -5.93 -16.52 -5.09
N TYR A 36 -5.56 -15.25 -5.02
CA TYR A 36 -5.83 -14.33 -3.91
C TYR A 36 -6.38 -13.01 -4.47
N PRO A 37 -7.68 -12.97 -4.84
CA PRO A 37 -8.29 -11.78 -5.42
C PRO A 37 -8.25 -10.61 -4.44
N ILE A 38 -8.36 -9.38 -4.98
CA ILE A 38 -8.49 -8.18 -4.17
C ILE A 38 -9.83 -8.27 -3.45
N ASP A 39 -9.78 -8.29 -2.12
CA ASP A 39 -10.96 -8.33 -1.27
C ASP A 39 -10.84 -7.24 -0.21
N GLN A 40 -11.79 -6.32 -0.19
CA GLN A 40 -11.71 -5.09 0.59
C GLN A 40 -12.62 -5.17 1.79
N GLU A 41 -12.03 -5.11 2.98
CA GLU A 41 -12.77 -5.00 4.22
C GLU A 41 -12.61 -3.60 4.83
N PRO A 42 -13.68 -3.02 5.39
CA PRO A 42 -13.58 -1.76 6.10
C PRO A 42 -12.70 -1.95 7.34
N ILE A 43 -11.75 -1.04 7.53
CA ILE A 43 -10.98 -0.98 8.78
C ILE A 43 -11.92 -0.41 9.83
N GLU A 44 -12.31 -1.24 10.81
CA GLU A 44 -13.15 -0.81 11.92
C GLU A 44 -12.59 0.46 12.57
N ASN A 45 -13.47 1.43 12.87
CA ASN A 45 -13.13 2.72 13.48
C ASN A 45 -12.15 3.60 12.68
N SER A 46 -12.01 3.39 11.36
CA SER A 46 -11.12 4.20 10.52
C SER A 46 -11.66 5.59 10.15
N SER A 47 -12.94 5.87 10.41
CA SER A 47 -13.51 7.19 10.23
C SER A 47 -13.09 8.10 11.38
N THR A 48 -12.18 9.03 11.11
CA THR A 48 -11.81 10.08 12.06
C THR A 48 -12.48 11.39 11.68
N THR A 49 -13.20 11.99 12.63
CA THR A 49 -13.71 13.36 12.53
C THR A 49 -12.75 14.26 13.27
N HIS A 50 -12.12 15.20 12.56
CA HIS A 50 -11.32 16.26 13.15
C HIS A 50 -12.16 17.54 13.23
N SER A 51 -12.00 18.29 14.32
CA SER A 51 -12.62 19.61 14.45
C SER A 51 -11.52 20.61 14.81
N THR A 52 -11.37 21.64 13.99
CA THR A 52 -10.41 22.72 14.22
C THR A 52 -11.19 23.99 14.51
N THR A 53 -10.99 24.58 15.69
CA THR A 53 -11.54 25.89 16.04
C THR A 53 -10.48 26.96 15.84
N THR A 54 -10.76 27.95 15.02
CA THR A 54 -9.89 29.10 14.79
C THR A 54 -10.57 30.34 15.35
N CYS A 55 -9.91 31.03 16.28
CA CYS A 55 -10.40 32.27 16.87
C CYS A 55 -9.55 33.47 16.44
N TYR A 56 -10.20 34.56 16.04
CA TYR A 56 -9.59 35.84 15.73
C TYR A 56 -10.08 36.90 16.73
N LYS A 57 -9.15 37.70 17.27
CA LYS A 57 -9.47 38.80 18.17
C LYS A 57 -9.35 40.12 17.43
N TYR A 58 -10.43 40.89 17.38
CA TYR A 58 -10.49 42.23 16.80
C TYR A 58 -10.92 43.22 17.88
N GLY A 59 -9.96 43.99 18.43
CA GLY A 59 -10.23 44.92 19.53
C GLY A 59 -10.74 44.22 20.79
N HIS A 60 -11.98 44.52 21.19
CA HIS A 60 -12.67 43.90 22.33
C HIS A 60 -13.53 42.67 21.95
N SER A 61 -13.61 42.31 20.67
CA SER A 61 -14.41 41.18 20.19
C SER A 61 -13.53 39.99 19.84
N ILE A 62 -14.02 38.79 20.15
CA ILE A 62 -13.41 37.52 19.76
C ILE A 62 -14.42 36.80 18.87
N GLU A 63 -13.99 36.40 17.68
CA GLU A 63 -14.79 35.63 16.73
C GLU A 63 -14.13 34.27 16.52
N CYS A 64 -14.88 33.19 16.73
CA CYS A 64 -14.37 31.83 16.60
C CYS A 64 -15.16 31.06 15.54
N THR A 65 -14.45 30.45 14.59
CA THR A 65 -15.01 29.58 13.55
C THR A 65 -14.54 28.15 13.78
N THR A 66 -15.49 27.22 13.90
CA THR A 66 -15.18 25.78 14.01
C THR A 66 -15.40 25.10 12.67
N THR A 67 -14.35 24.47 12.15
CA THR A 67 -14.41 23.67 10.92
C THR A 67 -14.32 22.19 11.28
N HIS A 68 -15.32 21.42 10.88
CA HIS A 68 -15.30 19.96 10.98
C HIS A 68 -14.78 19.36 9.67
N SER A 69 -13.88 18.39 9.75
CA SER A 69 -13.46 17.57 8.61
C SER A 69 -13.59 16.09 8.96
N SER A 70 -14.23 15.32 8.07
CA SER A 70 -14.34 13.87 8.21
C SER A 70 -13.47 13.19 7.17
N SER A 71 -12.63 12.26 7.62
CA SER A 71 -12.02 11.28 6.72
C SER A 71 -13.00 10.12 6.53
N GLY A 72 -13.27 9.75 5.27
CA GLY A 72 -14.15 8.63 4.94
C GLY A 72 -13.61 7.28 5.44
N PRO A 73 -14.42 6.21 5.39
CA PRO A 73 -13.99 4.88 5.80
C PRO A 73 -12.77 4.44 4.97
N ARG A 74 -11.78 3.88 5.66
CA ARG A 74 -10.61 3.28 5.01
C ARG A 74 -10.87 1.79 4.84
N TYR A 75 -10.37 1.24 3.73
CA TYR A 75 -10.46 -0.18 3.42
C TYR A 75 -9.07 -0.79 3.42
N THR A 76 -8.98 -2.04 3.84
CA THR A 76 -7.77 -2.86 3.72
C THR A 76 -8.03 -4.04 2.81
N ASP A 77 -7.03 -4.42 2.03
CA ASP A 77 -7.09 -5.64 1.23
C ASP A 77 -6.62 -6.81 2.08
N VAL A 78 -7.55 -7.68 2.47
CA VAL A 78 -7.28 -8.79 3.39
C VAL A 78 -6.35 -9.84 2.79
N ASN A 79 -6.38 -9.98 1.47
CA ASN A 79 -5.57 -10.94 0.74
C ASN A 79 -4.24 -10.36 0.27
N LYS A 80 -3.95 -9.09 0.59
CA LYS A 80 -2.75 -8.40 0.10
C LYS A 80 -1.48 -9.17 0.39
N GLN A 81 -1.31 -9.62 1.65
CA GLN A 81 -0.09 -10.30 2.08
C GLN A 81 0.05 -11.66 1.38
N ASP A 82 -1.02 -12.44 1.31
CA ASP A 82 -1.00 -13.76 0.67
C ASP A 82 -0.77 -13.66 -0.83
N ARG A 83 -1.37 -12.66 -1.48
CA ARG A 83 -1.11 -12.35 -2.88
C ARG A 83 0.34 -11.96 -3.13
N GLU A 84 0.92 -11.13 -2.26
CA GLU A 84 2.35 -10.78 -2.35
C GLU A 84 3.26 -12.00 -2.16
N ASN A 85 2.93 -12.89 -1.22
CA ASN A 85 3.66 -14.13 -0.98
C ASN A 85 3.55 -15.08 -2.19
N ALA A 86 2.35 -15.29 -2.73
CA ALA A 86 2.13 -16.12 -3.91
C ALA A 86 2.88 -15.60 -5.15
N LYS A 87 2.94 -14.27 -5.32
CA LYS A 87 3.77 -13.65 -6.36
C LYS A 87 5.25 -13.96 -6.14
N LYS A 88 5.75 -13.85 -4.91
CA LYS A 88 7.15 -14.14 -4.58
C LYS A 88 7.47 -15.62 -4.82
N ASP A 89 6.63 -16.54 -4.38
CA ASP A 89 6.81 -17.97 -4.58
C ASP A 89 6.87 -18.34 -6.07
N CYS A 90 6.00 -17.75 -6.88
CA CYS A 90 6.04 -17.92 -8.34
C CYS A 90 7.36 -17.43 -8.95
N MET A 91 7.87 -16.29 -8.49
CA MET A 91 9.17 -15.76 -8.94
C MET A 91 10.34 -16.64 -8.46
N PHE A 92 10.31 -17.13 -7.23
CA PHE A 92 11.31 -18.07 -6.71
C PHE A 92 11.34 -19.39 -7.50
N GLN A 93 10.17 -19.93 -7.87
CA GLN A 93 10.08 -21.12 -8.72
C GLN A 93 10.69 -20.93 -10.11
N LYS A 94 10.71 -19.69 -10.61
CA LYS A 94 11.37 -19.30 -11.87
C LYS A 94 12.87 -18.99 -11.68
N GLY A 95 13.39 -19.05 -10.45
CA GLY A 95 14.80 -18.88 -10.14
C GLY A 95 15.22 -17.46 -9.74
N TYR A 96 14.29 -16.49 -9.70
CA TYR A 96 14.57 -15.14 -9.22
C TYR A 96 14.78 -15.13 -7.71
N ARG A 97 15.56 -14.18 -7.18
CA ARG A 97 15.81 -14.05 -5.73
C ARG A 97 15.57 -12.62 -5.25
N LEU A 98 15.33 -12.42 -3.96
CA LEU A 98 15.24 -11.10 -3.34
C LEU A 98 16.56 -10.78 -2.63
N GLU A 99 17.06 -9.55 -2.81
CA GLU A 99 18.16 -8.96 -2.04
C GLU A 99 17.66 -7.94 -1.00
#